data_AF-A0A353Q090-F1
#
_entry.id   AF-A0A353Q090-F1
#
_cell.length_a   1.000
_cell.length_b   1.000
_cell.length_c   1.000
_cell.angle_alpha   90.00
_cell.angle_beta   90.00
_cell.angle_gamma   90.00
#
_symmetry.space_group_name_H-M   'P 1'
#
loop_
_entity.id
_entity.type
_entity.pdbx_description
1 polymer ?
#
loop_
_entity_poly.entity_id
_entity_poly.type
_entity_poly.pdbx_seq_one_letter_code
_entity_poly.pdbx_strand_id
1 'polypeptide(L)' 'MADEADHIYLVLGATDFRKQHNGLASLVVLKLKFNPHLGTSIFLFCNKHHNLLRALRWD' A
#
# COMPACT_ATOMS: atom_id res chain seq x y z
N MET A 1 9.72 11.78 -4.41
CA MET A 1 10.44 11.00 -5.43
C MET A 1 10.67 9.61 -4.86
N ALA A 2 10.50 8.56 -5.66
CA ALA A 2 10.60 7.16 -5.19
C ALA A 2 12.06 6.67 -5.06
N ASP A 3 13.02 7.60 -4.94
CA ASP A 3 14.46 7.37 -5.16
C ASP A 3 15.12 6.49 -4.10
N GLU A 4 14.41 6.18 -3.01
CA GLU A 4 14.92 5.40 -1.88
C GLU A 4 13.99 4.26 -1.48
N ALA A 5 13.08 3.80 -2.37
CA ALA A 5 12.26 2.63 -2.06
C ALA A 5 13.01 1.34 -2.39
N ASP A 6 13.46 0.60 -1.38
CA ASP A 6 14.07 -0.73 -1.57
C ASP A 6 13.11 -1.69 -2.28
N HIS A 7 11.82 -1.60 -1.93
CA HIS A 7 10.80 -2.51 -2.42
C HIS A 7 9.49 -1.79 -2.77
N ILE A 8 8.91 -2.17 -3.91
CA ILE A 8 7.57 -1.74 -4.33
C ILE A 8 6.67 -2.97 -4.43
N TYR A 9 5.59 -2.97 -3.66
CA TYR A 9 4.61 -4.05 -3.60
C TYR A 9 3.29 -3.62 -4.24
N LEU A 10 2.81 -4.38 -5.21
CA LEU A 10 1.48 -4.19 -5.78
C LEU A 10 0.46 -5.08 -5.04
N VAL A 11 -0.51 -4.45 -4.37
CA VAL A 11 -1.59 -5.17 -3.71
C VAL A 11 -2.62 -5.61 -4.75
N LEU A 12 -2.83 -6.93 -4.84
CA LEU A 12 -3.78 -7.50 -5.78
C LEU A 12 -5.22 -7.38 -5.28
N GLY A 13 -6.13 -7.14 -6.23
CA GLY A 13 -7.56 -6.98 -5.98
C GLY A 13 -7.97 -5.53 -5.66
N ALA A 14 -9.28 -5.30 -5.66
CA ALA A 14 -9.84 -3.98 -5.41
C ALA A 14 -9.69 -3.55 -3.95
N THR A 15 -9.21 -2.32 -3.74
CA THR A 15 -9.09 -1.69 -2.42
C THR A 15 -10.08 -0.54 -2.27
N ASP A 16 -10.73 -0.47 -1.12
CA ASP A 16 -11.61 0.65 -0.79
C ASP A 16 -10.78 1.85 -0.32
N PHE A 17 -10.62 2.84 -1.21
CA PHE A 17 -9.85 4.05 -0.94
C PHE A 17 -10.53 5.05 0.00
N ARG A 18 -11.79 4.79 0.40
CA ARG A 18 -12.44 5.54 1.49
C ARG A 18 -11.75 5.28 2.84
N LYS A 19 -11.00 4.17 2.96
CA LYS A 19 -10.11 3.93 4.09
C LYS A 19 -8.98 4.97 4.07
N GLN A 20 -8.74 5.58 5.22
CA GLN A 20 -7.63 6.50 5.43
C GLN A 20 -6.30 5.74 5.60
N HIS A 21 -5.20 6.45 5.83
CA HIS A 21 -3.83 5.91 5.90
C HIS A 21 -3.71 4.66 6.79
N ASN A 22 -4.15 4.75 8.06
CA ASN A 22 -4.10 3.62 9.01
C ASN A 22 -4.93 2.41 8.55
N GLY A 23 -6.06 2.66 7.86
CA GLY A 23 -6.89 1.58 7.33
C GLY A 23 -6.24 0.82 6.17
N LEU A 24 -5.38 1.48 5.39
CA LEU A 24 -4.56 0.84 4.36
C LEU A 24 -3.38 0.09 4.99
N ALA A 25 -2.75 0.65 6.02
CA ALA A 25 -1.70 -0.01 6.80
C ALA A 25 -2.17 -1.34 7.39
N SER A 26 -3.36 -1.36 8.00
CA SER A 26 -3.95 -2.59 8.53
C SER A 26 -4.22 -3.63 7.43
N LEU A 27 -4.51 -3.23 6.19
CA LEU A 27 -4.65 -4.18 5.08
C LEU A 27 -3.31 -4.83 4.74
N VAL A 28 -2.20 -4.09 4.79
CA VAL A 28 -0.87 -4.68 4.56
C VAL A 28 -0.57 -5.73 5.63
N VAL A 29 -0.76 -5.39 6.91
CA VAL A 29 -0.52 -6.32 8.02
C VAL A 29 -1.43 -7.55 7.93
N LEU A 30 -2.74 -7.34 7.73
CA LEU A 30 -3.72 -8.42 7.83
C LEU A 30 -3.82 -9.28 6.58
N LYS A 31 -3.75 -8.68 5.38
CA LYS A 31 -3.91 -9.41 4.11
C LYS A 31 -2.60 -9.88 3.52
N LEU A 32 -1.57 -9.04 3.57
CA LEU A 32 -0.25 -9.39 3.01
C LEU A 32 0.62 -10.12 4.02
N LYS A 33 0.23 -10.16 5.31
CA LYS A 33 1.04 -10.70 6.42
C LYS A 33 2.45 -10.09 6.41
N PHE A 34 2.53 -8.83 5.98
CA PHE A 34 3.77 -8.10 5.78
C PHE A 34 3.81 -6.94 6.77
N ASN A 35 4.99 -6.60 7.28
CA ASN A 35 5.15 -5.47 8.18
C ASN A 35 5.38 -4.19 7.35
N PRO A 36 4.42 -3.25 7.27
CA PRO A 36 4.54 -2.04 6.46
C PRO A 36 5.62 -1.07 6.96
N HIS A 37 6.17 -1.29 8.16
CA HIS A 37 7.19 -0.43 8.77
C HIS A 37 8.61 -0.99 8.59
N LEU A 38 8.77 -2.11 7.88
CA LEU A 38 10.08 -2.71 7.67
C LEU A 38 10.72 -2.15 6.39
N GLY A 39 11.80 -1.38 6.57
CA GLY A 39 12.56 -0.76 5.49
C GLY A 39 11.77 0.27 4.68
N THR A 40 12.34 0.72 3.58
CA THR A 40 11.75 1.76 2.74
C THR A 40 10.84 1.14 1.68
N SER A 41 9.69 0.62 2.14
CA SER A 41 8.74 -0.08 1.26
C SER A 41 7.59 0.83 0.80
N ILE A 42 7.17 0.69 -0.46
CA ILE A 42 5.97 1.34 -1.00
C ILE A 42 4.93 0.28 -1.35
N PHE A 43 3.71 0.44 -0.84
CA PHE A 43 2.56 -0.40 -1.19
C PHE A 43 1.63 0.37 -2.14
N LEU A 44 1.44 -0.18 -3.34
CA LEU A 44 0.51 0.33 -4.34
C LEU A 44 -0.82 -0.40 -4.25
N PHE A 45 -1.90 0.35 -4.13
CA PHE A 45 -3.26 -0.17 -4.15
C PHE A 45 -3.96 0.29 -5.41
N CYS A 46 -4.91 -0.51 -5.89
CA CYS A 46 -5.80 -0.17 -6.99
C CYS A 46 -7.26 -0.15 -6.51
N ASN A 47 -8.04 0.84 -6.94
CA ASN A 47 -9.46 0.89 -6.61
C ASN A 47 -10.27 -0.07 -7.50
N LYS A 48 -11.54 -0.32 -7.16
CA LYS A 48 -12.42 -1.24 -7.93
C LYS A 48 -12.60 -0.84 -9.41
N HIS A 49 -12.53 0.45 -9.72
CA HIS A 49 -12.69 0.95 -11.09
C HIS A 49 -11.39 0.95 -11.91
N HIS A 50 -10.28 0.52 -11.32
CA HIS A 50 -8.96 0.44 -11.94
C HIS A 50 -8.45 1.78 -12.53
N ASN A 51 -8.97 2.91 -12.04
CA ASN A 51 -8.63 4.23 -12.55
C ASN A 51 -7.83 5.08 -11.56
N LEU A 52 -7.65 4.59 -10.32
CA LEU A 52 -6.85 5.26 -9.31
C LEU A 52 -5.87 4.27 -8.69
N LEU A 53 -4.61 4.72 -8.62
CA LEU A 53 -3.56 4.08 -7.84
C LEU A 53 -3.26 4.94 -6.62
N ARG A 54 -3.09 4.30 -5.47
CA ARG A 54 -2.71 4.98 -4.23
C ARG A 54 -1.47 4.32 -3.66
N ALA A 55 -0.47 5.14 -3.33
CA ALA A 55 0.75 4.69 -2.69
C ALA A 55 0.66 4.89 -1.17
N LEU A 56 1.05 3.87 -0.42
CA LEU A 56 1.29 3.94 1.02
C LEU A 56 2.79 3.73 1.24
N ARG A 57 3.44 4.73 1.84
CA ARG A 57 4.83 4.68 2.30
C ARG A 57 4.82 5.07 3.77
N TRP A 58 5.62 4.36 4.56
CA TRP A 58 6.01 4.79 5.90
C TRP A 58 7.37 5.48 5.80
N ASP A 59 7.54 6.57 6.55
CA ASP A 59 8.83 7.24 6.78
C ASP A 59 9.28 6.90 8.20
#